data_AF-A0A373NE13-F1
#
_entry.id   AF-A0A373NE13-F1
#
_cell.length_a   1.000
_cell.length_b   1.000
_cell.length_c   1.000
_cell.angle_alpha   90.00
_cell.angle_beta   90.00
_cell.angle_gamma   90.00
#
_symmetry.space_group_name_H-M   'P 1'
#
loop_
_entity.id
_entity.type
_entity.pdbx_description
1 polymer ?
#
loop_
_entity_poly.entity_id
_entity_poly.type
_entity_poly.pdbx_seq_one_letter_code
_entity_poly.pdbx_strand_id
1 'polypeptide(L)'
;MTLDGLERLLLERYSTSSTGHYHPNYNKHKVHLCRYADDFIITADCKEVLEDVKRVVEEFMKKRGLKLSEEKTATTNINDGFDFLGWNFRKFKGKLLIQPSTKSKKKITKKLSQTVRYYRESKQELLIVKLNQITKGWAEYHHCVCAKSTFALIDHRLWEMLWKWAKRRHPQKCNKWVKNRYWHPKCGRQWSFRTDTIVLYQMMCR
;
A
#
# COMPACT_ATOMS: atom_id res chain seq x y z
N MET A 1 7.85 -8.59 -24.20
CA MET A 1 8.02 -7.51 -23.21
C MET A 1 9.51 -7.40 -22.86
N THR A 2 10.01 -6.22 -22.49
CA THR A 2 11.46 -5.90 -22.38
C THR A 2 12.22 -6.67 -21.30
N LEU A 3 11.55 -7.27 -20.32
CA LEU A 3 12.16 -8.03 -19.22
C LEU A 3 11.89 -9.54 -19.30
N ASP A 4 11.24 -10.02 -20.37
CA ASP A 4 11.00 -11.45 -20.56
C ASP A 4 12.36 -12.17 -20.73
N GLY A 5 12.58 -13.20 -19.92
CA GLY A 5 13.82 -13.99 -19.89
C GLY A 5 14.76 -13.71 -18.72
N LEU A 6 14.54 -12.66 -17.91
CA LEU A 6 15.36 -12.45 -16.69
C LEU A 6 15.15 -13.59 -15.68
N GLU A 7 13.90 -14.02 -15.52
CA GLU A 7 13.54 -15.15 -14.67
C GLU A 7 14.26 -16.42 -15.12
N ARG A 8 14.21 -16.72 -16.42
CA ARG A 8 14.89 -17.88 -17.02
C ARG A 8 16.40 -17.82 -16.79
N LEU A 9 17.02 -16.66 -16.96
CA LEU A 9 18.46 -16.48 -16.75
C LEU A 9 18.86 -16.73 -15.29
N LEU A 10 18.08 -16.23 -14.33
CA LEU A 10 18.34 -16.47 -12.91
C LEU A 10 18.09 -17.93 -12.52
N LEU A 11 17.06 -18.56 -13.07
CA LEU A 11 16.78 -19.98 -12.86
C LEU A 11 17.90 -20.85 -13.44
N GLU A 12 18.37 -20.59 -14.66
CA GLU A 12 19.47 -21.31 -15.30
C GLU A 12 20.78 -21.21 -14.51
N ARG A 13 21.01 -20.08 -13.82
CA ARG A 13 22.25 -19.84 -13.08
C ARG A 13 22.22 -20.38 -11.64
N TYR A 14 21.07 -20.35 -10.97
CA TYR A 14 20.97 -20.63 -9.52
C TYR A 14 20.07 -21.82 -9.16
N SER A 15 19.28 -22.36 -10.10
CA SER A 15 18.34 -23.48 -9.86
C SER A 15 18.59 -24.70 -10.76
N THR A 16 19.73 -24.75 -11.43
CA THR A 16 20.10 -25.86 -12.34
C THR A 16 20.93 -26.89 -11.58
N SER A 17 20.55 -28.18 -11.69
CA SER A 17 21.38 -29.27 -11.16
C SER A 17 22.67 -29.41 -11.99
N SER A 18 23.65 -30.15 -11.46
CA SER A 18 24.87 -30.59 -12.19
C SER A 18 24.55 -31.31 -13.53
N THR A 19 23.32 -31.80 -13.71
CA THR A 19 22.83 -32.57 -14.87
C THR A 19 21.90 -31.78 -15.80
N GLY A 20 21.71 -30.47 -15.60
CA GLY A 20 20.93 -29.61 -16.51
C GLY A 20 19.40 -29.72 -16.36
N HIS A 21 18.90 -30.33 -15.28
CA HIS A 21 17.46 -30.43 -14.99
C HIS A 21 17.01 -29.33 -14.02
N TYR A 22 15.84 -28.74 -14.34
CA TYR A 22 15.20 -27.70 -13.54
C TYR A 22 14.35 -28.34 -12.44
N HIS A 23 14.66 -28.04 -11.18
CA HIS A 23 13.77 -28.35 -10.06
C HIS A 23 13.84 -27.21 -9.03
N PRO A 24 12.70 -26.70 -8.51
CA PRO A 24 12.68 -25.66 -7.48
C PRO A 24 13.50 -25.99 -6.21
N ASN A 25 13.73 -27.28 -5.97
CA ASN A 25 14.50 -27.79 -4.82
C ASN A 25 16.02 -27.64 -4.99
N TYR A 26 16.53 -27.39 -6.19
CA TYR A 26 17.96 -27.15 -6.42
C TYR A 26 18.38 -25.70 -6.18
N ASN A 27 17.44 -24.82 -5.81
CA ASN A 27 17.72 -23.43 -5.50
C ASN A 27 18.35 -23.28 -4.11
N LYS A 28 19.62 -23.70 -3.99
CA LYS A 28 20.39 -23.70 -2.74
C LYS A 28 20.45 -22.31 -2.10
N HIS A 29 20.48 -21.27 -2.93
CA HIS A 29 20.58 -19.87 -2.51
C HIS A 29 19.23 -19.13 -2.42
N LYS A 30 18.11 -19.83 -2.61
CA LYS A 30 16.74 -19.28 -2.50
C LYS A 30 16.52 -18.02 -3.34
N VAL A 31 17.10 -18.01 -4.54
CA VAL A 31 17.00 -16.91 -5.49
C VAL A 31 15.64 -16.95 -6.18
N HIS A 32 14.75 -16.01 -5.86
CA HIS A 32 13.43 -15.90 -6.48
C HIS A 32 13.23 -14.49 -7.04
N LEU A 33 12.67 -14.41 -8.25
CA LEU A 33 12.31 -13.15 -8.90
C LEU A 33 10.79 -12.97 -8.84
N CYS A 34 10.35 -11.85 -8.26
CA CYS A 34 8.96 -11.41 -8.31
C CYS A 34 8.89 -10.11 -9.10
N ARG A 35 8.26 -10.12 -10.27
CA ARG A 35 8.14 -8.94 -11.16
C ARG A 35 6.70 -8.46 -11.27
N TYR A 36 6.52 -7.14 -11.25
CA TYR A 36 5.29 -6.44 -11.57
C TYR A 36 5.58 -5.26 -12.51
N ALA A 37 5.27 -5.44 -13.79
CA ALA A 37 5.67 -4.52 -14.86
C ALA A 37 7.20 -4.24 -14.85
N ASP A 38 7.58 -3.01 -14.47
CA ASP A 38 8.98 -2.55 -14.39
C ASP A 38 9.58 -2.70 -12.99
N ASP A 39 8.75 -2.87 -11.96
CA ASP A 39 9.20 -3.05 -10.58
C ASP A 39 9.40 -4.55 -10.31
N PHE A 40 10.54 -4.93 -9.72
CA PHE A 40 10.80 -6.32 -9.36
C PHE A 40 11.56 -6.43 -8.03
N ILE A 41 11.41 -7.58 -7.38
CA ILE A 41 12.17 -7.97 -6.19
C ILE A 41 12.91 -9.26 -6.51
N ILE A 42 14.15 -9.34 -6.02
CA ILE A 42 14.93 -10.56 -6.01
C ILE A 42 15.23 -10.91 -4.56
N THR A 43 14.91 -12.14 -4.15
CA THR A 43 15.33 -12.67 -2.84
C THR A 43 16.62 -13.48 -2.98
N ALA A 44 17.39 -13.59 -1.91
CA ALA A 44 18.54 -14.49 -1.80
C ALA A 44 18.76 -14.87 -0.32
N ASP A 45 19.55 -15.90 -0.06
CA ASP A 45 19.94 -16.35 1.27
C ASP A 45 21.04 -15.48 1.90
N CYS A 46 21.99 -14.99 1.11
CA CYS A 46 23.08 -14.13 1.56
C CYS A 46 23.24 -12.88 0.69
N LYS A 47 23.94 -11.88 1.25
CA LYS A 47 24.17 -10.59 0.59
C LYS A 47 25.10 -10.73 -0.62
N GLU A 48 26.10 -11.58 -0.53
CA GLU A 48 27.08 -11.84 -1.59
C GLU A 48 26.41 -12.35 -2.87
N VAL A 49 25.51 -13.33 -2.75
CA VAL A 49 24.73 -13.84 -3.87
C VAL A 49 23.85 -12.72 -4.46
N LEU A 50 23.27 -11.86 -3.63
CA LEU A 50 22.47 -10.75 -4.12
C LEU A 50 23.30 -9.70 -4.88
N GLU A 51 24.55 -9.45 -4.46
CA GLU A 51 25.49 -8.58 -5.17
C GLU A 51 25.89 -9.17 -6.53
N ASP A 52 26.11 -10.48 -6.61
CA ASP A 52 26.35 -11.16 -7.88
C ASP A 52 25.13 -11.11 -8.79
N VAL A 53 23.94 -11.39 -8.26
CA VAL A 53 22.69 -11.29 -9.00
C VAL A 53 22.47 -9.86 -9.52
N LYS A 54 22.80 -8.84 -8.71
CA LYS A 54 22.72 -7.44 -9.14
C LYS A 54 23.58 -7.19 -10.38
N ARG A 55 24.83 -7.66 -10.40
CA ARG A 55 25.73 -7.53 -11.58
C ARG A 55 25.14 -8.21 -12.81
N VAL A 56 24.59 -9.40 -12.65
CA VAL A 56 23.96 -10.17 -13.74
C VAL A 56 22.75 -9.43 -14.32
N VAL A 57 21.91 -8.87 -13.45
CA VAL A 57 20.73 -8.09 -13.85
C VAL A 57 21.17 -6.81 -14.57
N GLU A 58 22.20 -6.11 -14.10
CA GLU A 58 22.76 -4.92 -14.74
C GLU A 58 23.26 -5.20 -16.16
N GLU A 59 24.02 -6.28 -16.36
CA GLU A 59 24.47 -6.70 -17.70
C GLU A 59 23.29 -7.04 -18.62
N PHE A 60 22.29 -7.74 -18.10
CA PHE A 60 21.10 -8.12 -18.86
C PHE A 60 20.25 -6.91 -19.28
N MET A 61 20.13 -5.91 -18.41
CA MET A 61 19.43 -4.66 -18.69
C MET A 61 20.23 -3.77 -19.65
N LYS A 62 21.55 -3.70 -19.49
CA LYS A 62 22.46 -2.94 -20.36
C LYS A 62 22.39 -3.42 -21.81
N LYS A 63 22.32 -4.74 -22.04
CA LYS A 63 22.10 -5.32 -23.39
C LYS A 63 20.81 -4.85 -24.07
N ARG A 64 19.84 -4.38 -23.29
CA ARG A 64 18.54 -3.87 -23.77
C ARG A 64 18.43 -2.34 -23.70
N GLY A 65 19.54 -1.64 -23.42
CA GLY A 65 19.56 -0.18 -23.31
C GLY A 65 18.89 0.37 -22.04
N LEU A 66 18.64 -0.46 -21.03
CA LEU A 66 18.05 -0.05 -19.76
C LEU A 66 19.13 0.07 -18.68
N LYS A 67 19.00 1.08 -17.81
CA LYS A 67 19.89 1.28 -16.65
C LYS A 67 19.09 1.13 -15.35
N LEU A 68 19.66 0.43 -14.37
CA LEU A 68 19.10 0.40 -13.02
C LEU A 68 19.23 1.78 -12.37
N SER A 69 18.16 2.20 -11.71
CA SER A 69 18.17 3.40 -10.87
C SER A 69 18.80 3.04 -9.54
N GLU A 70 20.02 3.50 -9.28
CA GLU A 70 20.73 3.26 -8.01
C GLU A 70 19.90 3.73 -6.81
N GLU A 71 19.20 4.86 -6.93
CA GLU A 71 18.32 5.39 -5.88
C GLU A 71 17.12 4.49 -5.52
N LYS A 72 16.68 3.64 -6.46
CA LYS A 72 15.56 2.71 -6.24
C LYS A 72 16.03 1.34 -5.78
N THR A 73 17.30 1.01 -5.98
CA THR A 73 17.84 -0.32 -5.74
C THR A 73 18.37 -0.38 -4.31
N ALA A 74 17.61 -1.01 -3.42
CA ALA A 74 17.98 -1.17 -2.03
C ALA A 74 18.13 -2.67 -1.67
N THR A 75 19.27 -3.04 -1.11
CA THR A 75 19.47 -4.35 -0.50
C THR A 75 19.12 -4.25 0.97
N THR A 76 18.06 -4.93 1.39
CA THR A 76 17.56 -4.87 2.77
C THR A 76 17.28 -6.26 3.31
N ASN A 77 17.49 -6.46 4.61
CA ASN A 77 17.07 -7.68 5.27
C ASN A 77 15.54 -7.69 5.46
N ILE A 78 14.91 -8.86 5.37
CA ILE A 78 13.47 -9.03 5.60
C ILE A 78 13.03 -8.63 7.03
N ASN A 79 13.93 -8.66 8.01
CA ASN A 79 13.68 -8.25 9.39
C ASN A 79 13.55 -6.72 9.54
N ASP A 80 14.31 -5.97 8.75
CA ASP A 80 14.20 -4.50 8.67
C ASP A 80 12.99 -4.10 7.83
N GLY A 81 12.71 -4.93 6.82
CA GLY A 81 11.56 -4.84 5.92
C GLY A 81 11.79 -3.90 4.74
N PHE A 82 10.95 -4.02 3.73
CA PHE A 82 11.03 -3.22 2.51
C PHE A 82 9.65 -2.86 1.97
N ASP A 83 9.61 -1.80 1.16
CA ASP A 83 8.38 -1.34 0.51
C ASP A 83 8.32 -1.84 -0.94
N PHE A 84 7.21 -2.48 -1.34
CA PHE A 84 6.95 -2.89 -2.72
C PHE A 84 5.46 -2.77 -3.05
N LEU A 85 5.14 -2.19 -4.21
CA LEU A 85 3.76 -1.93 -4.67
C LEU A 85 2.88 -1.25 -3.60
N GLY A 86 3.46 -0.36 -2.79
CA GLY A 86 2.71 0.33 -1.74
C GLY A 86 2.37 -0.52 -0.50
N TRP A 87 2.94 -1.71 -0.39
CA TRP A 87 2.95 -2.54 0.81
C TRP A 87 4.35 -2.56 1.43
N ASN A 88 4.41 -2.77 2.73
CA ASN A 88 5.60 -2.99 3.51
C ASN A 88 5.63 -4.46 3.92
N PHE A 89 6.70 -5.14 3.53
CA PHE A 89 6.97 -6.53 3.88
C PHE A 89 7.99 -6.54 4.99
N ARG A 90 7.60 -7.03 6.17
CA ARG A 90 8.52 -7.11 7.31
C ARG A 90 8.28 -8.34 8.16
N LYS A 91 9.36 -9.00 8.57
CA LYS A 91 9.32 -10.15 9.46
C LYS A 91 9.45 -9.70 10.91
N PHE A 92 8.46 -10.04 11.72
CA PHE A 92 8.43 -9.78 13.16
C PHE A 92 8.48 -11.12 13.90
N LYS A 93 9.54 -11.34 14.69
CA LYS A 93 9.70 -12.55 15.52
C LYS A 93 9.38 -13.86 14.77
N GLY A 94 9.88 -14.00 13.55
CA GLY A 94 9.63 -15.20 12.73
C GLY A 94 8.40 -15.12 11.80
N LYS A 95 7.45 -14.21 12.02
CA LYS A 95 6.22 -14.08 11.24
C LYS A 95 6.30 -12.94 10.24
N LEU A 96 6.01 -13.21 8.96
CA LEU A 96 5.90 -12.18 7.94
C LEU A 96 4.57 -11.44 8.09
N LEU A 97 4.62 -10.11 8.23
CA LEU A 97 3.46 -9.24 8.18
C LEU A 97 3.58 -8.32 6.98
N ILE A 98 2.53 -8.32 6.16
CA ILE A 98 2.40 -7.43 5.01
C ILE A 98 1.38 -6.36 5.37
N GLN A 99 1.80 -5.10 5.36
CA GLN A 99 0.96 -3.97 5.73
C GLN A 99 1.02 -2.88 4.66
N PRO A 100 0.03 -1.99 4.53
CA PRO A 100 0.20 -0.82 3.67
C PRO A 100 1.43 0.00 4.09
N SER A 101 2.23 0.46 3.13
CA SER A 101 3.48 1.18 3.42
C SER A 101 3.22 2.55 4.04
N THR A 102 4.22 3.10 4.74
CA THR A 102 4.13 4.45 5.30
C THR A 102 3.90 5.50 4.22
N LYS A 103 4.52 5.33 3.04
CA LYS A 103 4.31 6.16 1.85
C LYS A 103 2.87 6.08 1.34
N SER A 104 2.28 4.88 1.24
CA SER A 104 0.86 4.70 0.86
C SER A 104 -0.08 5.41 1.85
N LYS A 105 0.14 5.21 3.17
CA LYS A 105 -0.64 5.88 4.24
C LYS A 105 -0.58 7.40 4.15
N LYS A 106 0.62 7.97 3.92
CA LYS A 106 0.80 9.42 3.75
C LYS A 106 0.09 9.92 2.48
N LYS A 107 0.19 9.20 1.37
CA LYS A 107 -0.44 9.56 0.10
C LYS A 107 -1.97 9.61 0.22
N ILE A 108 -2.59 8.58 0.81
CA ILE A 108 -4.04 8.57 1.00
C ILE A 108 -4.49 9.65 1.99
N THR A 109 -3.77 9.85 3.10
CA THR A 109 -4.07 10.91 4.08
C THR A 109 -4.03 12.29 3.43
N LYS A 110 -3.00 12.56 2.60
CA LYS A 110 -2.86 13.82 1.85
C LYS A 110 -4.01 14.01 0.86
N LYS A 111 -4.36 12.96 0.11
CA LYS A 111 -5.47 12.99 -0.85
C LYS A 111 -6.82 13.29 -0.16
N LEU A 112 -7.09 12.65 0.98
CA LEU A 112 -8.29 12.90 1.79
C LEU A 112 -8.31 14.34 2.30
N SER A 113 -7.21 14.82 2.88
CA SER A 113 -7.08 16.20 3.37
C SER A 113 -7.33 17.24 2.27
N GLN A 114 -6.71 17.04 1.09
CA GLN A 114 -6.92 17.90 -0.08
C GLN A 114 -8.38 17.86 -0.54
N THR A 115 -9.02 16.69 -0.56
CA THR A 115 -10.43 16.53 -0.93
C THR A 115 -11.34 17.28 0.05
N VAL A 116 -11.17 17.09 1.36
CA VAL A 116 -11.95 17.80 2.39
C VAL A 116 -11.75 19.32 2.30
N ARG A 117 -10.52 19.77 2.03
CA ARG A 117 -10.21 21.20 1.86
C ARG A 117 -10.85 21.78 0.60
N TYR A 118 -10.85 21.06 -0.50
CA TYR A 118 -11.45 21.49 -1.77
C TYR A 118 -12.98 21.60 -1.63
N TYR A 119 -13.63 20.57 -1.09
CA TYR A 119 -15.09 20.54 -0.87
C TYR A 119 -15.50 21.22 0.45
N ARG A 120 -14.74 22.24 0.90
CA ARG A 120 -15.00 22.87 2.20
C ARG A 120 -16.35 23.58 2.27
N GLU A 121 -16.81 24.17 1.16
CA GLU A 121 -18.06 24.92 1.06
C GLU A 121 -19.20 24.09 0.46
N SER A 122 -18.89 22.96 -0.17
CA SER A 122 -19.85 22.10 -0.87
C SER A 122 -20.86 21.42 0.06
N LYS A 123 -21.95 20.91 -0.52
CA LYS A 123 -22.94 20.10 0.21
C LYS A 123 -22.29 18.85 0.81
N GLN A 124 -22.80 18.41 1.96
CA GLN A 124 -22.32 17.21 2.67
C GLN A 124 -22.34 15.97 1.78
N GLU A 125 -23.40 15.79 0.98
CA GLU A 125 -23.58 14.63 0.10
C GLU A 125 -22.45 14.51 -0.93
N LEU A 126 -22.12 15.61 -1.61
CA LEU A 126 -21.04 15.64 -2.59
C LEU A 126 -19.69 15.28 -1.96
N LEU A 127 -19.42 15.79 -0.76
CA LEU A 127 -18.22 15.43 0.00
C LEU A 127 -18.20 13.93 0.32
N ILE A 128 -19.33 13.37 0.80
CA ILE A 128 -19.43 11.94 1.10
C ILE A 128 -19.18 11.08 -0.15
N VAL A 129 -19.78 11.42 -1.28
CA VAL A 129 -19.59 10.68 -2.54
C VAL A 129 -18.12 10.62 -2.92
N LYS A 130 -17.42 11.76 -2.90
CA LYS A 130 -16.01 11.84 -3.30
C LYS A 130 -15.09 11.13 -2.32
N LEU A 131 -15.35 11.25 -1.02
CA LEU A 131 -14.59 10.51 -0.02
C LEU A 131 -14.81 9.00 -0.17
N ASN A 132 -16.05 8.56 -0.40
CA ASN A 132 -16.38 7.14 -0.59
C ASN A 132 -15.65 6.53 -1.80
N GLN A 133 -15.56 7.25 -2.93
CA GLN A 133 -14.82 6.77 -4.10
C GLN A 133 -13.34 6.52 -3.76
N ILE A 134 -12.73 7.44 -3.01
CA ILE A 134 -11.31 7.35 -2.62
C ILE A 134 -11.12 6.22 -1.60
N THR A 135 -11.94 6.18 -0.55
CA THR A 135 -11.77 5.23 0.55
C THR A 135 -12.11 3.80 0.15
N LYS A 136 -13.15 3.58 -0.66
CA LYS A 136 -13.49 2.26 -1.20
C LYS A 136 -12.40 1.73 -2.11
N GLY A 137 -11.93 2.51 -3.08
CA GLY A 137 -10.87 2.07 -3.99
C GLY A 137 -9.58 1.73 -3.26
N TRP A 138 -9.23 2.51 -2.23
CA TRP A 138 -8.04 2.25 -1.43
C TRP A 138 -8.20 1.03 -0.50
N ALA A 139 -9.37 0.84 0.11
CA ALA A 139 -9.66 -0.35 0.91
C ALA A 139 -9.66 -1.62 0.06
N GLU A 140 -10.21 -1.57 -1.15
CA GLU A 140 -10.19 -2.69 -2.09
C GLU A 140 -8.77 -3.02 -2.52
N TYR A 141 -7.93 -2.03 -2.83
CA TYR A 141 -6.53 -2.28 -3.17
C TYR A 141 -5.73 -2.97 -2.05
N HIS A 142 -6.08 -2.68 -0.79
CA HIS A 142 -5.39 -3.22 0.39
C HIS A 142 -6.17 -4.35 1.09
N HIS A 143 -7.20 -4.94 0.46
CA HIS A 143 -8.05 -5.95 1.11
C HIS A 143 -7.30 -7.27 1.40
N CYS A 144 -6.29 -7.60 0.58
CA CYS A 144 -5.53 -8.84 0.67
C CYS A 144 -4.40 -8.82 1.70
N VAL A 145 -4.14 -7.68 2.35
CA VAL A 145 -3.03 -7.49 3.30
C VAL A 145 -3.53 -7.22 4.73
N CYS A 146 -2.63 -7.30 5.71
CA CYS A 146 -2.97 -7.02 7.11
C CYS A 146 -3.18 -5.52 7.35
N ALA A 147 -4.32 -4.98 6.92
CA ALA A 147 -4.59 -3.55 6.90
C ALA A 147 -5.51 -3.04 8.03
N LYS A 148 -6.09 -3.91 8.87
CA LYS A 148 -7.10 -3.53 9.89
C LYS A 148 -6.69 -2.34 10.77
N SER A 149 -5.48 -2.38 11.35
CA SER A 149 -4.96 -1.28 12.18
C SER A 149 -4.73 0.00 11.37
N THR A 150 -4.33 -0.14 10.11
CA THR A 150 -4.12 0.99 9.21
C THR A 150 -5.45 1.61 8.79
N PHE A 151 -6.46 0.80 8.49
CA PHE A 151 -7.82 1.25 8.19
C PHE A 151 -8.40 2.04 9.36
N ALA A 152 -8.25 1.55 10.60
CA ALA A 152 -8.64 2.27 11.80
C ALA A 152 -7.97 3.65 11.91
N LEU A 153 -6.65 3.71 11.67
CA LEU A 153 -5.89 4.96 11.72
C LEU A 153 -6.38 5.96 10.67
N ILE A 154 -6.65 5.51 9.44
CA ILE A 154 -7.12 6.38 8.35
C ILE A 154 -8.56 6.85 8.61
N ASP A 155 -9.45 5.96 9.07
CA ASP A 155 -10.83 6.31 9.44
C ASP A 155 -10.84 7.37 10.57
N HIS A 156 -9.97 7.22 11.58
CA HIS A 156 -9.83 8.19 12.67
C HIS A 156 -9.37 9.56 12.16
N ARG A 157 -8.32 9.60 11.34
CA ARG A 157 -7.83 10.86 10.73
C ARG A 157 -8.89 11.52 9.85
N LEU A 158 -9.64 10.72 9.09
CA LEU A 158 -10.73 11.23 8.26
C LEU A 158 -11.83 11.84 9.14
N TRP A 159 -12.17 11.19 10.26
CA TRP A 159 -13.12 11.73 11.22
C TRP A 159 -12.65 13.09 11.78
N GLU A 160 -11.37 13.24 12.14
CA GLU A 160 -10.82 14.52 12.62
C GLU A 160 -10.92 15.63 11.55
N MET A 161 -10.62 15.29 10.29
CA MET A 161 -10.75 16.23 9.16
C MET A 161 -12.21 16.66 8.96
N LEU A 162 -13.15 15.72 9.02
CA LEU A 162 -14.58 15.98 8.90
C LEU A 162 -15.13 16.78 10.08
N TRP A 163 -14.65 16.52 11.29
CA TRP A 163 -15.00 17.29 12.47
C TRP A 163 -14.60 18.76 12.33
N LYS A 164 -13.36 19.02 11.88
CA LYS A 164 -12.89 20.38 11.57
C LYS A 164 -13.71 21.04 10.47
N TRP A 165 -14.02 20.30 9.40
CA TRP A 165 -14.89 20.77 8.32
C TRP A 165 -16.27 21.18 8.83
N ALA A 166 -16.90 20.36 9.68
CA ALA A 166 -18.23 20.60 10.22
C ALA A 166 -18.29 21.78 11.18
N LYS A 167 -17.32 21.89 12.10
CA LYS A 167 -17.21 23.04 13.03
C LYS A 167 -17.01 24.36 12.30
N ARG A 168 -16.16 24.37 11.27
CA ARG A 168 -15.88 25.58 10.47
C ARG A 168 -17.15 26.15 9.82
N ARG A 169 -18.09 25.30 9.41
CA ARG A 169 -19.35 25.73 8.79
C ARG A 169 -20.33 26.37 9.78
N HIS A 170 -20.16 26.13 11.07
CA HIS A 170 -21.09 26.56 12.11
C HIS A 170 -20.34 27.13 13.32
N PRO A 171 -19.62 28.27 13.15
CA PRO A 171 -18.79 28.83 14.22
C PRO A 171 -19.59 29.22 15.46
N GLN A 172 -20.87 29.58 15.29
CA GLN A 172 -21.77 30.00 16.36
C GLN A 172 -22.56 28.85 17.01
N LYS A 173 -22.32 27.59 16.61
CA LYS A 173 -23.06 26.44 17.14
C LYS A 173 -22.16 25.59 18.03
N CYS A 174 -22.74 25.06 19.11
CA CYS A 174 -22.01 24.19 20.03
C CYS A 174 -21.70 22.82 19.40
N ASN A 175 -20.69 22.13 19.96
CA ASN A 175 -20.26 20.81 19.48
C ASN A 175 -21.40 19.78 19.46
N LYS A 176 -22.33 19.83 20.42
CA LYS A 176 -23.48 18.92 20.49
C LYS A 176 -24.39 19.10 19.28
N TRP A 177 -24.64 20.33 18.87
CA TRP A 177 -25.44 20.62 17.69
C TRP A 177 -24.74 20.15 16.40
N VAL A 178 -23.43 20.39 16.29
CA VAL A 178 -22.63 19.92 15.14
C VAL A 178 -22.65 18.39 15.04
N LYS A 179 -22.47 17.68 16.16
CA LYS A 179 -22.64 16.23 16.22
C LYS A 179 -24.00 15.82 15.67
N ASN A 180 -25.07 16.33 16.27
CA ASN A 180 -26.44 15.92 15.95
C ASN A 180 -26.86 16.24 14.51
N ARG A 181 -26.24 17.24 13.88
CA ARG A 181 -26.53 17.63 12.49
C ARG A 181 -25.89 16.71 11.44
N TYR A 182 -24.69 16.20 11.71
CA TYR A 182 -23.87 15.54 10.68
C TYR A 182 -23.53 14.08 10.99
N TRP A 183 -23.55 13.69 12.27
CA TRP A 183 -23.29 12.34 12.73
C TRP A 183 -24.57 11.73 13.30
N HIS A 184 -25.00 10.66 12.66
CA HIS A 184 -26.20 9.94 13.05
C HIS A 184 -25.88 8.46 13.26
N PRO A 185 -26.67 7.75 14.07
CA PRO A 185 -26.48 6.32 14.25
C PRO A 185 -26.79 5.55 12.96
N LYS A 186 -26.01 4.48 12.71
CA LYS A 186 -26.25 3.49 11.65
C LYS A 186 -25.56 2.17 12.00
N CYS A 187 -26.26 1.05 11.82
CA CYS A 187 -25.72 -0.32 11.98
C CYS A 187 -24.90 -0.50 13.28
N GLY A 188 -25.45 -0.11 14.44
CA GLY A 188 -24.80 -0.26 15.74
C GLY A 188 -23.71 0.78 16.06
N ARG A 189 -23.37 1.69 15.14
CA ARG A 189 -22.44 2.80 15.38
C ARG A 189 -23.21 4.08 15.64
N GLN A 190 -22.79 4.86 16.65
CA GLN A 190 -23.42 6.14 17.00
C GLN A 190 -22.90 7.34 16.19
N TRP A 191 -21.70 7.23 15.60
CA TRP A 191 -21.01 8.36 14.96
C TRP A 191 -20.73 8.08 13.47
N SER A 192 -21.78 7.87 12.68
CA SER A 192 -21.64 7.74 11.23
C SER A 192 -21.91 9.10 10.56
N PHE A 193 -20.92 9.62 9.84
CA PHE A 193 -21.08 10.84 9.04
C PHE A 193 -22.00 10.54 7.85
N ARG A 194 -23.24 11.03 7.89
CA ARG A 194 -24.26 10.69 6.91
C ARG A 194 -25.28 11.80 6.70
N THR A 195 -25.95 11.73 5.57
CA THR A 195 -27.25 12.36 5.33
C THR A 195 -28.34 11.28 5.36
N ASP A 196 -29.56 11.65 4.98
CA ASP A 196 -30.67 10.70 4.84
C ASP A 196 -30.44 9.76 3.64
N THR A 197 -29.72 10.23 2.63
CA THR A 197 -29.51 9.54 1.35
C THR A 197 -28.19 8.76 1.32
N ILE A 198 -27.11 9.29 1.92
CA ILE A 198 -25.78 8.71 1.77
C ILE A 198 -25.00 8.66 3.09
N VAL A 199 -24.22 7.59 3.28
CA VAL A 199 -23.32 7.42 4.44
C VAL A 199 -21.87 7.35 3.99
N LEU A 200 -20.98 7.91 4.80
CA LEU A 200 -19.54 7.74 4.64
C LEU A 200 -19.14 6.27 4.83
N TYR A 201 -18.41 5.74 3.86
CA TYR A 201 -17.78 4.43 3.93
C TYR A 201 -16.62 4.45 4.93
N GLN A 202 -16.68 3.54 5.89
CA GLN A 202 -15.62 3.31 6.88
C GLN A 202 -14.91 2.00 6.56
N MET A 203 -13.59 2.05 6.47
CA MET A 203 -12.77 0.92 6.04
C MET A 203 -12.77 -0.23 7.08
N MET A 204 -13.00 0.08 8.36
CA MET A 204 -13.13 -0.91 9.43
C MET A 204 -14.42 -1.75 9.42
N CYS A 205 -15.33 -1.56 8.46
CA CYS A 205 -16.62 -2.28 8.40
C CYS A 205 -16.59 -3.57 7.56
N ARG A 206 -15.42 -4.02 7.10
CA ARG A 206 -15.22 -5.39 6.57
C ARG A 206 -14.64 -6.28 7.65
#